data_AF-A0A9X1Z241-F1
#
_entry.id   AF-A0A9X1Z241-F1
#
_cell.length_a   1.000
_cell.length_b   1.000
_cell.length_c   1.000
_cell.angle_alpha   90.00
_cell.angle_beta   90.00
_cell.angle_gamma   90.00
#
_symmetry.space_group_name_H-M   'P 1'
#
loop_
_entity.id
_entity.type
_entity.pdbx_description
1 polymer ?
#
loop_
_entity_poly.entity_id
_entity_poly.type
_entity_poly.pdbx_seq_one_letter_code
_entity_poly.pdbx_strand_id
1 'polypeptide(L)'
;MFWKRENKVQVELTAPITITHPNCANPQVSTPESPVTKEVDKDFALKLLISFALFIQAALFVDGYLELTAYYEQFGIQTSELDLTNPTILAAGYLHSFTGVMNWVDGIPLIGPLLPWLPFAAVALTYAYLLANRETKRQALIEKGFTGGVALLILFIAPVFGVLHGVDRGRQDISAMTAIEVANGVGKEHSVVTKNGERITGHLLAADTKSTFIFSNDTVYKIDNRTSRITRQTLLKEKPIKALRMGNE
;
A
#
# COMPACT_ATOMS: atom_id res chain seq x y z
N MET A 1 53.16 -34.71 -17.38
CA MET A 1 54.13 -35.62 -16.72
C MET A 1 54.81 -34.82 -15.63
N PHE A 2 54.67 -35.01 -14.31
CA PHE A 2 54.29 -36.15 -13.49
C PHE A 2 53.74 -35.60 -12.15
N TRP A 3 52.46 -35.83 -11.85
CA TRP A 3 51.95 -35.71 -10.48
C TRP A 3 52.22 -37.06 -9.78
N LYS A 4 53.26 -37.14 -8.93
CA LYS A 4 53.52 -38.35 -8.12
C LYS A 4 52.64 -38.32 -6.88
N ARG A 5 51.48 -38.99 -6.95
CA ARG A 5 50.43 -39.04 -5.92
C ARG A 5 50.60 -40.16 -4.88
N GLU A 6 51.82 -40.68 -4.66
CA GLU A 6 51.99 -41.93 -3.89
C GLU A 6 53.09 -41.96 -2.82
N ASN A 7 53.65 -40.82 -2.38
CA ASN A 7 54.53 -40.85 -1.19
C ASN A 7 53.72 -40.63 0.09
N LYS A 8 53.17 -41.72 0.65
CA LYS A 8 52.69 -41.74 2.04
C LYS A 8 53.91 -41.82 2.96
N VAL A 9 54.28 -40.71 3.59
CA VAL A 9 55.28 -40.71 4.66
C VAL A 9 54.61 -41.19 5.93
N GLN A 10 54.97 -42.40 6.37
CA GLN A 10 54.55 -42.95 7.65
C GLN A 10 55.55 -42.44 8.71
N VAL A 11 55.09 -41.58 9.61
CA VAL A 11 55.88 -41.06 10.72
C VAL A 11 55.46 -41.80 11.98
N GLU A 12 56.33 -42.69 12.47
CA GLU A 12 56.22 -43.25 13.82
C GLU A 12 56.67 -42.19 14.83
N LEU A 13 55.80 -41.87 15.80
CA LEU A 13 56.14 -41.01 16.93
C LEU A 13 56.96 -41.84 17.94
N THR A 14 58.26 -41.90 17.74
CA THR A 14 59.19 -42.53 18.70
C THR A 14 59.50 -41.55 19.83
N ALA A 15 58.66 -41.60 20.87
CA ALA A 15 58.84 -41.15 22.27
C ALA A 15 57.76 -40.16 22.77
N PRO A 16 57.16 -40.41 23.94
CA PRO A 16 56.20 -39.50 24.53
C PRO A 16 56.91 -38.23 25.04
N ILE A 17 56.52 -37.07 24.53
CA ILE A 17 56.94 -35.78 25.07
C ILE A 17 56.09 -35.54 26.32
N THR A 18 56.66 -35.83 27.49
CA THR A 18 56.10 -35.48 28.79
C THR A 18 56.19 -33.97 28.97
N ILE A 19 55.12 -33.23 28.70
CA ILE A 19 55.02 -31.81 29.06
C ILE A 19 54.64 -31.74 30.55
N THR A 20 55.63 -31.50 31.39
CA THR A 20 55.45 -31.20 32.81
C THR A 20 54.84 -29.80 32.96
N HIS A 21 53.57 -29.73 33.36
CA HIS A 21 52.97 -28.49 33.84
C HIS A 21 53.43 -28.23 35.28
N PRO A 22 53.99 -27.05 35.62
CA PRO A 22 54.16 -26.66 37.00
C PRO A 22 52.78 -26.41 37.61
N ASN A 23 52.59 -27.00 38.78
CA ASN A 23 51.40 -26.95 39.60
C ASN A 23 51.04 -25.48 39.93
N CYS A 24 50.00 -24.95 39.28
CA CYS A 24 49.27 -23.79 39.76
C CYS A 24 47.83 -24.23 40.01
N ALA A 25 47.55 -24.57 41.27
CA ALA A 25 46.20 -24.62 41.78
C ALA A 25 45.55 -23.24 41.58
N ASN A 26 44.76 -23.13 40.52
CA ASN A 26 43.72 -22.13 40.41
C ASN A 26 42.51 -22.89 39.85
N PRO A 27 41.36 -22.95 40.54
CA PRO A 27 40.17 -23.51 39.92
C PRO A 27 39.90 -22.66 38.67
N GLN A 28 40.13 -23.23 37.49
CA GLN A 28 39.61 -22.66 36.26
C GLN A 28 38.10 -22.65 36.43
N VAL A 29 37.57 -21.51 36.85
CA VAL A 29 36.18 -21.13 36.61
C VAL A 29 35.99 -21.38 35.13
N SER A 30 35.20 -22.39 34.80
CA SER A 30 34.72 -22.63 33.44
C SER A 30 34.05 -21.34 32.99
N THR A 31 34.77 -20.51 32.23
CA THR A 31 34.19 -19.35 31.57
C THR A 31 33.05 -19.88 30.72
N PRO A 32 31.79 -19.53 30.99
CA PRO A 32 30.69 -19.97 30.15
C PRO A 32 30.99 -19.43 28.75
N GLU A 33 31.03 -20.33 27.78
CA GLU A 33 31.14 -20.00 26.37
C GLU A 33 30.09 -18.92 26.07
N SER A 34 30.56 -17.71 25.75
CA SER A 34 29.65 -16.60 25.53
C SER A 34 28.71 -17.01 24.39
N PRO A 35 27.37 -16.91 24.57
CA PRO A 35 26.45 -17.33 23.53
C PRO A 35 26.80 -16.59 22.25
N VAL A 36 27.10 -17.33 21.18
CA VAL A 36 27.41 -16.78 19.87
C VAL A 36 26.14 -16.12 19.35
N THR A 37 25.95 -14.87 19.73
CA THR A 37 24.84 -14.06 19.22
C THR A 37 25.07 -13.77 17.77
N LYS A 38 24.24 -14.35 16.89
CA LYS A 38 24.26 -14.03 15.46
C LYS A 38 23.63 -12.66 15.22
N GLU A 39 24.30 -11.84 14.41
CA GLU A 39 23.73 -10.58 13.93
C GLU A 39 22.53 -10.86 13.00
N VAL A 40 21.62 -9.89 12.90
CA VAL A 40 20.51 -9.95 11.94
C VAL A 40 21.08 -9.92 10.53
N ASP A 41 20.68 -10.88 9.68
CA ASP A 41 21.03 -10.89 8.27
C ASP A 41 20.43 -9.67 7.56
N LYS A 42 21.29 -8.73 7.16
CA LYS A 42 20.91 -7.47 6.53
C LYS A 42 20.33 -7.68 5.12
N ASP A 43 20.82 -8.68 4.39
CA ASP A 43 20.33 -8.98 3.04
C ASP A 43 18.93 -9.57 3.10
N PHE A 44 18.70 -10.51 4.03
CA PHE A 44 17.36 -11.04 4.31
C PHE A 44 16.38 -9.94 4.75
N ALA A 45 16.81 -9.07 5.69
CA ALA A 45 16.00 -7.97 6.18
C ALA A 45 15.59 -6.98 5.06
N LEU A 46 16.52 -6.67 4.15
CA LEU A 46 16.24 -5.80 3.00
C LEU A 46 15.29 -6.44 2.00
N LYS A 47 15.51 -7.71 1.66
CA LYS A 47 14.62 -8.48 0.75
C LYS A 47 13.20 -8.56 1.31
N LEU A 48 13.08 -8.80 2.61
CA LEU A 48 11.78 -8.84 3.28
C LEU A 48 11.07 -7.48 3.22
N LEU A 49 11.81 -6.38 3.45
CA LEU A 49 11.25 -5.02 3.37
C LEU A 49 10.75 -4.72 1.95
N ILE A 50 11.55 -5.03 0.92
CA ILE A 50 11.15 -4.85 -0.48
C ILE A 50 9.92 -5.70 -0.80
N SER A 51 9.87 -6.95 -0.31
CA SER A 51 8.72 -7.83 -0.52
C SER A 51 7.44 -7.26 0.11
N PHE A 52 7.50 -6.72 1.33
CA PHE A 52 6.37 -6.04 1.95
C PHE A 52 5.95 -4.80 1.18
N ALA A 53 6.90 -3.97 0.74
CA ALA A 53 6.62 -2.79 -0.05
C ALA A 53 5.87 -3.16 -1.35
N LEU A 54 6.37 -4.15 -2.09
CA LEU A 54 5.71 -4.64 -3.30
C LEU A 54 4.32 -5.21 -3.03
N PHE A 55 4.16 -5.97 -1.94
CA PHE A 55 2.88 -6.50 -1.53
C PHE A 55 1.87 -5.39 -1.22
N ILE A 56 2.26 -4.35 -0.49
CA ILE A 56 1.41 -3.20 -0.17
C ILE A 56 1.01 -2.46 -1.45
N GLN A 57 1.94 -2.22 -2.39
CA GLN A 57 1.61 -1.59 -3.67
C GLN A 57 0.61 -2.44 -4.49
N ALA A 58 0.80 -3.77 -4.50
CA ALA A 58 -0.11 -4.68 -5.21
C ALA A 58 -1.50 -4.70 -4.55
N ALA A 59 -1.57 -4.71 -3.23
CA ALA A 59 -2.83 -4.65 -2.49
C ALA A 59 -3.58 -3.35 -2.78
N LEU A 60 -2.90 -2.20 -2.75
CA LEU A 60 -3.48 -0.90 -3.09
C LEU A 60 -3.95 -0.82 -4.55
N PHE A 61 -3.21 -1.45 -5.46
CA PHE A 61 -3.62 -1.50 -6.85
C PHE A 61 -4.92 -2.29 -7.03
N VAL A 62 -5.05 -3.44 -6.36
CA VAL A 62 -6.28 -4.25 -6.39
C VAL A 62 -7.43 -3.49 -5.72
N ASP A 63 -7.19 -2.88 -4.56
CA ASP A 63 -8.16 -2.07 -3.82
C ASP A 63 -8.71 -0.93 -4.68
N GLY A 64 -7.83 -0.12 -5.26
CA GLY A 64 -8.21 0.98 -6.15
C GLY A 64 -8.96 0.51 -7.40
N TYR A 65 -8.60 -0.63 -7.97
CA TYR A 65 -9.32 -1.18 -9.11
C TYR A 65 -10.75 -1.62 -8.72
N LEU A 66 -10.91 -2.28 -7.57
CA LEU A 66 -12.20 -2.73 -7.07
C LEU A 66 -13.09 -1.55 -6.65
N GLU A 67 -12.54 -0.55 -5.98
CA GLU A 67 -13.24 0.69 -5.64
C GLU A 67 -13.79 1.37 -6.90
N LEU A 68 -12.93 1.65 -7.88
CA LEU A 68 -13.34 2.30 -9.13
C LEU A 68 -14.38 1.46 -9.86
N THR A 69 -14.21 0.13 -9.88
CA THR A 69 -15.18 -0.78 -10.50
C THR A 69 -16.54 -0.69 -9.82
N ALA A 70 -16.59 -0.83 -8.50
CA ALA A 70 -17.84 -0.75 -7.76
C ALA A 70 -18.50 0.63 -7.89
N TYR A 71 -17.72 1.70 -7.83
CA TYR A 71 -18.20 3.08 -7.96
C TYR A 71 -18.83 3.34 -9.32
N TYR A 72 -18.12 3.06 -10.42
CA TYR A 72 -18.62 3.32 -11.77
C TYR A 72 -19.78 2.40 -12.15
N GLU A 73 -19.81 1.16 -11.63
CA GLU A 73 -20.92 0.25 -11.84
C GLU A 73 -22.23 0.79 -11.26
N GLN A 74 -22.21 1.54 -10.14
CA GLN A 74 -23.41 2.20 -9.62
C GLN A 74 -24.01 3.21 -10.61
N PHE A 75 -23.19 3.79 -11.47
CA PHE A 75 -23.60 4.71 -12.52
C PHE A 75 -23.87 4.01 -13.87
N GLY A 76 -23.81 2.68 -13.92
CA GLY A 76 -23.96 1.90 -15.15
C GLY A 76 -22.81 2.11 -16.14
N ILE A 77 -21.62 2.47 -15.65
CA ILE A 77 -20.40 2.62 -16.43
C ILE A 77 -19.52 1.40 -16.16
N GLN A 78 -19.22 0.62 -17.20
CA GLN A 78 -18.28 -0.50 -17.06
C GLN A 78 -16.86 0.05 -17.04
N THR A 79 -16.00 -0.48 -16.16
CA THR A 79 -14.59 -0.07 -16.09
C THR A 79 -13.79 -0.39 -17.36
N SER A 80 -14.24 -1.37 -18.15
CA SER A 80 -13.68 -1.66 -19.48
C SER A 80 -13.93 -0.54 -20.49
N GLU A 81 -14.88 0.36 -20.23
CA GLU A 81 -15.14 1.53 -21.06
C GLU A 81 -14.21 2.71 -20.75
N LEU A 82 -13.50 2.64 -19.62
CA LEU A 82 -12.62 3.69 -19.14
C LEU A 82 -11.17 3.31 -19.40
N ASP A 83 -10.39 4.27 -19.89
CA ASP A 83 -8.93 4.12 -20.01
C ASP A 83 -8.24 4.32 -18.64
N LEU A 84 -8.42 3.37 -17.73
CA LEU A 84 -7.83 3.39 -16.39
C LEU A 84 -6.34 3.04 -16.46
N THR A 85 -5.50 4.07 -16.36
CA THR A 85 -4.05 3.87 -16.30
C THR A 85 -3.60 3.42 -14.91
N ASN A 86 -2.47 2.69 -14.85
CA ASN A 86 -1.93 2.18 -13.58
C ASN A 86 -1.76 3.27 -12.49
N PRO A 87 -1.26 4.49 -12.80
CA PRO A 87 -1.17 5.55 -11.80
C PRO A 87 -2.54 5.98 -11.25
N THR A 88 -3.58 6.03 -12.09
CA THR A 88 -4.94 6.39 -11.65
C THR A 88 -5.50 5.34 -10.68
N ILE A 89 -5.32 4.06 -11.01
CA ILE A 89 -5.77 2.94 -10.16
C ILE A 89 -5.06 2.99 -8.80
N LEU A 90 -3.74 3.18 -8.82
CA LEU A 90 -2.95 3.24 -7.59
C LEU A 90 -3.32 4.46 -6.74
N ALA A 91 -3.50 5.63 -7.36
CA ALA A 91 -3.94 6.85 -6.66
C ALA A 91 -5.31 6.69 -6.01
N ALA A 92 -6.26 6.01 -6.69
CA ALA A 92 -7.55 5.67 -6.12
C ALA A 92 -7.39 4.79 -4.87
N GLY A 93 -6.62 3.70 -4.97
CA GLY A 93 -6.35 2.82 -3.82
C GLY A 93 -5.72 3.55 -2.63
N TYR A 94 -4.73 4.43 -2.88
CA TYR A 94 -4.17 5.27 -1.82
C TYR A 94 -5.21 6.17 -1.15
N LEU A 95 -6.04 6.83 -1.96
CA LEU A 95 -7.05 7.75 -1.46
C LEU A 95 -8.14 7.01 -0.69
N HIS A 96 -8.61 5.87 -1.19
CA HIS A 96 -9.57 5.00 -0.52
C HIS A 96 -9.06 4.51 0.81
N SER A 97 -7.88 3.88 0.81
CA SER A 97 -7.27 3.34 2.02
C SER A 97 -6.99 4.44 3.04
N PHE A 98 -6.49 5.60 2.61
CA PHE A 98 -6.23 6.73 3.51
C PHE A 98 -7.53 7.31 4.09
N THR A 99 -8.54 7.59 3.26
CA THR A 99 -9.82 8.14 3.72
C THR A 99 -10.56 7.16 4.62
N GLY A 100 -10.52 5.87 4.33
CA GLY A 100 -11.05 4.82 5.21
C GLY A 100 -10.41 4.86 6.59
N VAL A 101 -9.07 4.93 6.64
CA VAL A 101 -8.32 5.05 7.90
C VAL A 101 -8.69 6.33 8.66
N MET A 102 -8.81 7.47 7.98
CA MET A 102 -9.21 8.74 8.60
C MET A 102 -10.66 8.74 9.10
N ASN A 103 -11.59 8.16 8.34
CA ASN A 103 -12.99 8.03 8.76
C ASN A 103 -13.13 7.21 10.05
N TRP A 104 -12.24 6.23 10.28
CA TRP A 104 -12.20 5.49 11.55
C TRP A 104 -11.65 6.31 12.72
N VAL A 105 -10.74 7.25 12.46
CA VAL A 105 -10.21 8.20 13.45
C VAL A 105 -11.34 9.10 13.94
N ASP A 106 -12.12 9.66 13.02
CA ASP A 106 -13.22 10.59 13.31
C ASP A 106 -14.40 9.92 14.03
N GLY A 107 -14.57 8.61 13.85
CA GLY A 107 -15.65 7.83 14.49
C GLY A 107 -15.44 7.53 15.98
N ILE A 108 -14.21 7.58 16.51
CA ILE A 108 -13.91 7.21 17.91
C ILE A 108 -12.92 8.22 18.52
N PRO A 109 -13.35 9.26 19.24
CA PRO A 109 -12.48 10.38 19.64
C PRO A 109 -11.35 10.02 20.62
N LEU A 110 -11.45 8.92 21.36
CA LEU A 110 -10.44 8.54 22.37
C LEU A 110 -9.35 7.59 21.84
N ILE A 111 -9.69 6.69 20.92
CA ILE A 111 -8.80 5.64 20.38
C ILE A 111 -8.54 5.84 18.88
N GLY A 112 -9.35 6.67 18.21
CA GLY A 112 -9.25 6.98 16.78
C GLY A 112 -7.85 7.33 16.34
N PRO A 113 -7.11 8.23 17.01
CA PRO A 113 -5.73 8.57 16.63
C PRO A 113 -4.74 7.39 16.71
N LEU A 114 -5.06 6.33 17.46
CA LEU A 114 -4.25 5.12 17.58
C LEU A 114 -4.60 4.05 16.53
N LEU A 115 -5.82 4.08 15.96
CA LEU A 115 -6.27 3.09 14.96
C LEU A 115 -5.37 3.01 13.72
N PRO A 116 -4.92 4.12 13.11
CA PRO A 116 -4.00 4.10 11.97
C PRO A 116 -2.68 3.38 12.26
N TRP A 117 -2.27 3.33 13.53
CA TRP A 117 -1.03 2.70 13.95
C TRP A 117 -1.15 1.18 14.12
N LEU A 118 -2.35 0.62 14.20
CA LEU A 118 -2.55 -0.83 14.36
C LEU A 118 -2.06 -1.67 13.18
N PRO A 119 -2.44 -1.39 11.91
CA PRO A 119 -1.90 -2.13 10.78
C PRO A 119 -0.38 -1.96 10.67
N PHE A 120 0.12 -0.77 11.04
CA PHE A 120 1.54 -0.51 11.07
C PHE A 120 2.29 -1.35 12.12
N ALA A 121 1.78 -1.40 13.34
CA ALA A 121 2.32 -2.23 14.41
C ALA A 121 2.27 -3.71 14.04
N ALA A 122 1.20 -4.17 13.38
CA ALA A 122 1.10 -5.55 12.89
C ALA A 122 2.17 -5.88 11.86
N VAL A 123 2.44 -4.99 10.89
CA VAL A 123 3.52 -5.18 9.90
C VAL A 123 4.89 -5.16 10.57
N ALA A 124 5.14 -4.22 11.49
CA ALA A 124 6.42 -4.13 12.21
C ALA A 124 6.67 -5.38 13.09
N LEU A 125 5.64 -5.88 13.78
CA LEU A 125 5.71 -7.11 14.57
C LEU A 125 5.92 -8.33 13.69
N THR A 126 5.23 -8.42 12.55
CA THR A 126 5.41 -9.52 11.59
C THR A 126 6.81 -9.52 11.01
N TYR A 127 7.32 -8.35 10.64
CA TYR A 127 8.69 -8.18 10.17
C TYR A 127 9.70 -8.61 11.24
N ALA A 128 9.56 -8.12 12.48
CA ALA A 128 10.43 -8.50 13.59
C ALA A 128 10.36 -10.00 13.91
N TYR A 129 9.17 -10.60 13.84
CA TYR A 129 8.95 -12.03 14.04
C TYR A 129 9.64 -12.86 12.96
N LEU A 130 9.53 -12.48 11.69
CA LEU A 130 10.17 -13.18 10.58
C LEU A 130 11.70 -13.03 10.60
N LEU A 131 12.23 -11.95 11.17
CA LEU A 131 13.66 -11.76 11.40
C LEU A 131 14.16 -12.54 12.63
N ALA A 132 13.28 -12.96 13.53
CA ALA A 132 13.68 -13.52 14.82
C ALA A 132 14.24 -14.95 14.66
N ASN A 133 15.54 -15.10 14.87
CA ASN A 133 16.17 -16.39 15.10
C ASN A 133 16.49 -16.59 16.58
N ARG A 134 16.56 -17.86 17.00
CA ARG A 134 16.76 -18.27 18.41
C ARG A 134 18.08 -17.76 19.02
N GLU A 135 19.04 -17.37 18.18
CA GLU A 135 20.38 -16.88 18.55
C GLU A 135 20.56 -15.36 18.34
N THR A 136 19.53 -14.65 17.89
CA THR A 136 19.64 -13.23 17.53
C THR A 136 19.40 -12.34 18.75
N LYS A 137 20.22 -11.29 18.91
CA LYS A 137 20.04 -10.29 19.97
C LYS A 137 18.67 -9.62 19.83
N ARG A 138 17.82 -9.72 20.87
CA ARG A 138 16.50 -9.06 20.93
C ARG A 138 16.56 -7.57 20.61
N GLN A 139 17.61 -6.89 21.06
CA GLN A 139 17.79 -5.46 20.80
C GLN A 139 17.95 -5.15 19.30
N ALA A 140 18.71 -5.97 18.57
CA ALA A 140 18.89 -5.80 17.12
C ALA A 140 17.60 -6.11 16.34
N LEU A 141 16.78 -7.05 16.81
CA LEU A 141 15.46 -7.34 16.23
C LEU A 141 14.49 -6.17 16.42
N ILE A 142 14.46 -5.58 17.61
CA ILE A 142 13.61 -4.42 17.90
C ILE A 142 14.03 -3.23 17.03
N GLU A 143 15.32 -2.94 16.95
CA GLU A 143 15.84 -1.83 16.15
C GLU A 143 15.52 -2.00 14.65
N LYS A 144 15.77 -3.19 14.10
CA LYS A 144 15.47 -3.48 12.69
C LYS A 144 13.98 -3.55 12.40
N GLY A 145 13.19 -4.11 13.32
CA GLY A 145 11.73 -4.13 13.24
C GLY A 145 11.13 -2.75 13.25
N PHE A 146 11.58 -1.89 14.16
CA PHE A 146 11.16 -0.50 14.23
C PHE A 146 11.56 0.28 12.98
N THR A 147 12.81 0.16 12.54
CA THR A 147 13.32 0.88 11.36
C THR A 147 12.62 0.44 10.07
N GLY A 148 12.49 -0.88 9.86
CA GLY A 148 11.81 -1.44 8.68
C GLY A 148 10.32 -1.10 8.68
N GLY A 149 9.69 -1.12 9.85
CA GLY A 149 8.36 -0.56 10.03
C GLY A 149 8.32 0.90 9.58
N VAL A 150 9.05 1.80 10.24
CA VAL A 150 8.96 3.24 9.97
C VAL A 150 9.19 3.55 8.48
N ALA A 151 10.09 2.82 7.81
CA ALA A 151 10.28 2.93 6.38
C ALA A 151 9.03 2.59 5.55
N LEU A 152 8.35 1.47 5.87
CA LEU A 152 7.09 1.09 5.23
C LEU A 152 5.94 2.08 5.52
N LEU A 153 5.91 2.65 6.72
CA LEU A 153 4.93 3.69 7.09
C LEU A 153 5.13 4.95 6.25
N ILE A 154 6.37 5.42 6.14
CA ILE A 154 6.70 6.60 5.33
C ILE A 154 6.33 6.34 3.88
N LEU A 155 6.62 5.15 3.34
CA LEU A 155 6.26 4.78 1.98
C LEU A 155 4.74 4.86 1.74
N PHE A 156 3.94 4.46 2.72
CA PHE A 156 2.48 4.49 2.64
C PHE A 156 1.88 5.90 2.79
N ILE A 157 2.42 6.72 3.71
CA ILE A 157 1.89 8.06 3.99
C ILE A 157 2.42 9.11 2.99
N ALA A 158 3.63 8.93 2.45
CA ALA A 158 4.26 9.92 1.58
C ALA A 158 3.36 10.40 0.41
N PRO A 159 2.65 9.52 -0.32
CA PRO A 159 1.74 9.95 -1.39
C PRO A 159 0.61 10.89 -0.92
N VAL A 160 0.15 10.75 0.33
CA VAL A 160 -0.93 11.56 0.90
C VAL A 160 -0.52 13.03 1.00
N PHE A 161 0.74 13.31 1.38
CA PHE A 161 1.24 14.69 1.39
C PHE A 161 1.18 15.33 0.00
N GLY A 162 1.43 14.53 -1.06
CA GLY A 162 1.27 14.99 -2.44
C GLY A 162 -0.18 15.35 -2.77
N VAL A 163 -1.15 14.55 -2.32
CA VAL A 163 -2.58 14.83 -2.51
C VAL A 163 -3.00 16.10 -1.77
N LEU A 164 -2.66 16.21 -0.47
CA LEU A 164 -2.99 17.39 0.34
C LEU A 164 -2.39 18.67 -0.25
N HIS A 165 -1.11 18.62 -0.61
CA HIS A 165 -0.43 19.74 -1.25
C HIS A 165 -1.09 20.12 -2.59
N GLY A 166 -1.50 19.13 -3.39
CA GLY A 166 -2.22 19.37 -4.65
C GLY A 166 -3.58 20.03 -4.45
N VAL A 167 -4.33 19.62 -3.42
CA VAL A 167 -5.62 20.24 -3.06
C VAL A 167 -5.44 21.67 -2.60
N ASP A 168 -4.48 21.93 -1.71
CA ASP A 168 -4.21 23.27 -1.18
C ASP A 168 -3.75 24.22 -2.27
N ARG A 169 -2.82 23.77 -3.12
CA ARG A 169 -2.36 24.52 -4.29
C ARG A 169 -3.52 24.85 -5.22
N GLY A 170 -4.37 23.87 -5.54
CA GLY A 170 -5.54 24.09 -6.39
C GLY A 170 -6.53 25.09 -5.80
N ARG A 171 -6.78 25.03 -4.48
CA ARG A 171 -7.64 26.00 -3.78
C ARG A 171 -7.07 27.40 -3.79
N GLN A 172 -5.75 27.54 -3.56
CA GLN A 172 -5.06 28.82 -3.64
C GLN A 172 -5.19 29.43 -5.04
N ASP A 173 -4.91 28.65 -6.09
CA ASP A 173 -5.02 29.12 -7.47
C ASP A 173 -6.45 29.56 -7.81
N ILE A 174 -7.47 28.80 -7.40
CA ILE A 174 -8.88 29.17 -7.61
C ILE A 174 -9.22 30.47 -6.88
N SER A 175 -8.81 30.60 -5.62
CA SER A 175 -9.07 31.83 -4.85
C SER A 175 -8.35 33.06 -5.41
N ALA A 176 -7.20 32.87 -6.06
CA ALA A 176 -6.44 33.94 -6.68
C ALA A 176 -6.98 34.34 -8.06
N MET A 177 -7.53 33.39 -8.81
CA MET A 177 -8.00 33.59 -10.18
C MET A 177 -9.51 33.86 -10.28
N THR A 178 -10.27 33.61 -9.23
CA THR A 178 -11.73 33.72 -9.22
C THR A 178 -12.23 34.39 -7.94
N ALA A 179 -13.49 34.81 -7.92
CA ALA A 179 -14.13 35.34 -6.72
C ALA A 179 -14.78 34.23 -5.85
N ILE A 180 -14.42 32.96 -6.08
CA ILE A 180 -15.03 31.81 -5.40
C ILE A 180 -14.40 31.63 -4.03
N GLU A 181 -15.23 31.56 -2.99
CA GLU A 181 -14.79 31.16 -1.65
C GLU A 181 -14.53 29.64 -1.60
N VAL A 182 -13.30 29.26 -1.30
CA VAL A 182 -12.84 27.86 -1.36
C VAL A 182 -12.88 27.13 0.00
N ALA A 183 -13.30 27.80 1.07
CA ALA A 183 -13.25 27.28 2.45
C ALA A 183 -14.05 25.97 2.61
N ASN A 184 -15.19 25.87 1.94
CA ASN A 184 -16.07 24.69 1.97
C ASN A 184 -15.85 23.73 0.79
N GLY A 185 -14.73 23.89 0.07
CA GLY A 185 -14.47 23.19 -1.18
C GLY A 185 -15.03 23.91 -2.40
N VAL A 186 -14.91 23.28 -3.58
CA VAL A 186 -15.29 23.89 -4.86
C VAL A 186 -16.25 22.94 -5.58
N GLY A 187 -17.49 23.41 -5.78
CA GLY A 187 -18.46 22.75 -6.64
C GLY A 187 -18.03 22.85 -8.10
N LYS A 188 -18.19 21.76 -8.86
CA LYS A 188 -17.78 21.68 -10.26
C LYS A 188 -18.95 21.18 -11.09
N GLU A 189 -19.40 22.01 -12.01
CA GLU A 189 -20.33 21.61 -13.06
C GLU A 189 -19.60 21.62 -14.40
N HIS A 190 -19.89 20.61 -15.21
CA HIS A 190 -19.34 20.46 -16.53
C HIS A 190 -20.46 20.57 -17.55
N SER A 191 -20.20 21.33 -18.60
CA SER A 191 -21.14 21.53 -19.69
C SER A 191 -20.50 21.08 -20.99
N VAL A 192 -21.21 20.25 -21.75
CA VAL A 192 -20.81 19.83 -23.09
C VAL A 192 -21.90 20.20 -24.09
N VAL A 193 -21.49 20.85 -25.17
CA VAL A 193 -22.37 21.17 -26.30
C VAL A 193 -22.24 20.04 -27.31
N THR A 194 -23.35 19.35 -27.57
CA THR A 194 -23.39 18.26 -28.53
C THR A 194 -23.38 18.78 -29.97
N LYS A 195 -23.09 17.89 -30.93
CA LYS A 195 -23.17 18.21 -32.37
C LYS A 195 -24.53 18.78 -32.80
N ASN A 196 -25.60 18.42 -32.11
CA ASN A 196 -26.95 18.86 -32.42
C ASN A 196 -27.30 20.23 -31.78
N GLY A 197 -26.35 20.86 -31.09
CA GLY A 197 -26.55 22.13 -30.38
C GLY A 197 -27.17 21.98 -28.99
N GLU A 198 -27.52 20.75 -28.57
CA GLU A 198 -28.01 20.49 -27.22
C GLU A 198 -26.86 20.64 -26.21
N ARG A 199 -27.11 21.41 -25.13
CA ARG A 199 -26.16 21.64 -24.06
C ARG A 199 -26.51 20.78 -22.85
N ILE A 200 -25.67 19.80 -22.54
CA ILE A 200 -25.79 18.97 -21.34
C ILE A 200 -24.92 19.59 -20.26
N THR A 201 -25.51 19.91 -19.10
CA THR A 201 -24.80 20.42 -17.93
C THR A 201 -25.04 19.49 -16.74
N GLY A 202 -23.98 19.15 -16.01
CA GLY A 202 -24.08 18.27 -14.86
C GLY A 202 -22.73 17.95 -14.22
N HIS A 203 -22.69 16.90 -13.40
CA HIS A 203 -21.46 16.47 -12.73
C HIS A 203 -20.64 15.55 -13.63
N LEU A 204 -19.34 15.81 -13.73
CA LEU A 204 -18.43 14.93 -14.46
C LEU A 204 -18.17 13.69 -13.60
N LEU A 205 -18.51 12.52 -14.14
CA LEU A 205 -18.21 11.23 -13.49
C LEU A 205 -16.84 10.73 -13.91
N ALA A 206 -16.55 10.75 -15.21
CA ALA A 206 -15.27 10.32 -15.78
C ALA A 206 -15.04 10.97 -17.15
N ALA A 207 -13.78 11.19 -17.51
CA ALA A 207 -13.39 11.60 -18.85
C ALA A 207 -12.10 10.89 -19.24
N ASP A 208 -12.06 10.32 -20.44
CA ASP A 208 -10.86 9.76 -21.04
C ASP A 208 -10.64 10.29 -22.45
N THR A 209 -9.74 9.67 -23.22
CA THR A 209 -9.43 10.12 -24.59
C THR A 209 -10.57 9.88 -25.58
N LYS A 210 -11.49 8.95 -25.30
CA LYS A 210 -12.55 8.51 -26.21
C LYS A 210 -13.90 9.07 -25.82
N SER A 211 -14.22 9.09 -24.53
CA SER A 211 -15.54 9.39 -24.00
C SER A 211 -15.51 10.29 -22.77
N THR A 212 -16.58 11.05 -22.60
CA THR A 212 -16.88 11.82 -21.39
C THR A 212 -18.21 11.35 -20.82
N PHE A 213 -18.27 11.14 -19.51
CA PHE A 213 -19.45 10.71 -18.77
C PHE A 213 -19.96 11.84 -17.88
N ILE A 214 -21.18 12.32 -18.13
CA ILE A 214 -21.81 13.39 -17.37
C ILE A 214 -23.09 12.86 -16.72
N PHE A 215 -23.25 13.12 -15.42
CA PHE A 215 -24.49 12.88 -14.69
C PHE A 215 -25.33 14.15 -14.62
N SER A 216 -26.55 14.10 -15.14
CA SER A 216 -27.49 15.22 -15.15
C SER A 216 -28.93 14.71 -15.05
N ASN A 217 -29.72 15.26 -14.11
CA ASN A 217 -31.14 14.91 -13.90
C ASN A 217 -31.41 13.39 -13.93
N ASP A 218 -30.71 12.64 -13.07
CA ASP A 218 -30.80 11.19 -12.93
C ASP A 218 -30.33 10.36 -14.14
N THR A 219 -29.78 11.02 -15.16
CA THR A 219 -29.29 10.36 -16.38
C THR A 219 -27.79 10.49 -16.51
N VAL A 220 -27.12 9.38 -16.78
CA VAL A 220 -25.71 9.33 -17.14
C VAL A 220 -25.58 9.35 -18.65
N TYR A 221 -24.98 10.41 -19.18
CA TYR A 221 -24.70 10.61 -20.60
C TYR A 221 -23.28 10.19 -20.92
N LYS A 222 -23.13 9.26 -21.86
CA LYS A 222 -21.84 8.95 -22.49
C LYS A 222 -21.71 9.73 -23.78
N ILE A 223 -20.71 10.59 -23.86
CA ILE A 223 -20.47 11.47 -25.01
C ILE A 223 -19.15 11.07 -25.66
N ASP A 224 -19.14 10.84 -26.97
CA ASP A 224 -17.90 10.59 -27.72
C ASP A 224 -17.15 11.90 -27.95
N ASN A 225 -15.89 11.96 -27.51
CA ASN A 225 -15.10 13.19 -27.51
C ASN A 225 -14.72 13.65 -28.92
N ARG A 226 -14.61 12.73 -29.88
CA ARG A 226 -14.25 13.05 -31.27
C ARG A 226 -15.41 13.69 -32.04
N THR A 227 -16.62 13.21 -31.80
CA THR A 227 -17.82 13.59 -32.56
C THR A 227 -18.78 14.48 -31.79
N SER A 228 -18.56 14.65 -30.48
CA SER A 228 -19.46 15.36 -29.56
C SER A 228 -20.90 14.86 -29.65
N ARG A 229 -21.07 13.56 -29.91
CA ARG A 229 -22.37 12.89 -29.98
C ARG A 229 -22.60 12.10 -28.71
N ILE A 230 -23.85 12.13 -28.24
CA ILE A 230 -24.30 11.23 -27.19
C ILE A 230 -24.36 9.82 -27.79
N THR A 231 -23.63 8.89 -27.19
CA THR A 231 -23.56 7.49 -27.62
C THR A 231 -24.41 6.57 -26.74
N ARG A 232 -24.61 6.92 -25.47
CA ARG A 232 -25.48 6.20 -24.53
C ARG A 232 -26.09 7.15 -23.51
N GLN A 233 -27.31 6.85 -23.11
CA GLN A 233 -27.99 7.47 -21.98
C GLN A 233 -28.43 6.36 -21.03
N THR A 234 -28.05 6.46 -19.77
CA THR A 234 -28.42 5.51 -18.73
C THR A 234 -29.25 6.24 -17.68
N LEU A 235 -30.55 5.97 -17.63
CA LEU A 235 -31.43 6.51 -16.60
C LEU A 235 -31.28 5.68 -15.32
N LEU A 236 -30.84 6.31 -14.24
CA LEU A 236 -30.72 5.67 -12.94
C LEU A 236 -32.10 5.57 -12.28
N LYS A 237 -32.41 4.40 -11.73
CA LYS A 237 -33.68 4.14 -11.04
C LYS A 237 -33.42 3.33 -9.79
N GLU A 238 -34.23 3.57 -8.76
CA GLU A 238 -34.21 2.75 -7.56
C GLU A 238 -34.54 1.29 -7.91
N LYS A 239 -33.76 0.37 -7.35
CA LYS A 239 -34.02 -1.06 -7.52
C LYS A 239 -35.18 -1.47 -6.60
N PRO A 240 -36.25 -2.11 -7.11
CA PRO A 240 -37.39 -2.47 -6.28
C PRO A 240 -36.96 -3.44 -5.17
N ILE A 241 -37.44 -3.20 -3.94
CA ILE A 241 -37.22 -4.09 -2.80
C ILE A 241 -37.88 -5.43 -3.12
N LYS A 242 -37.07 -6.48 -3.25
CA LYS A 242 -37.56 -7.83 -3.46
C LYS A 242 -38.17 -8.32 -2.14
N ALA A 243 -39.50 -8.28 -2.04
CA ALA A 243 -40.19 -8.87 -0.89
C ALA A 243 -39.79 -10.35 -0.78
N LEU A 244 -39.08 -10.71 0.28
CA LEU A 244 -38.83 -12.11 0.63
C LEU A 244 -40.19 -12.74 0.91
N ARG A 245 -40.71 -13.50 -0.05
CA ARG A 245 -41.84 -14.40 0.17
C ARG A 245 -41.41 -15.40 1.24
N MET A 246 -41.78 -15.13 2.50
CA MET A 246 -41.88 -16.19 3.50
C MET A 246 -43.06 -17.05 3.08
N GLY A 247 -42.76 -18.18 2.46
CA GLY A 247 -43.74 -19.22 2.18
C GLY A 247 -44.20 -19.80 3.51
N ASN A 248 -45.43 -19.51 3.89
CA ASN A 248 -46.21 -20.38 4.74
C ASN A 248 -47.04 -21.27 3.80
N GLU A 249 -46.60 -22.51 3.63
CA GLU A 249 -47.49 -23.65 3.36
C GLU A 249 -47.29 -24.66 4.47
#